data_AF-A0A3F3Q8C7-F1
#
_entry.id   AF-A0A3F3Q8C7-F1
#
_cell.length_a   1.000
_cell.length_b   1.000
_cell.length_c   1.000
_cell.angle_alpha   90.00
_cell.angle_beta   90.00
_cell.angle_gamma   90.00
#
_symmetry.space_group_name_H-M   'P 1'
#
loop_
_entity.id
_entity.type
_entity.pdbx_description
1 polymer ?
#
loop_
_entity_poly.entity_id
_entity_poly.type
_entity_poly.pdbx_seq_one_letter_code
_entity_poly.pdbx_strand_id
1 'polypeptide(L)'
;MRVDVPPFLVNHEAHSVAQNWLHQQAGTILVHWTPDGFHFTRPFQPASDTLYVPDCRYLEFLLEGPDVAFAPQYEGLNYETSPPAFPRIAFSRSLLEREKNCITSVFDMIEYQDFEEVLVVEEMSEDDEGDLMVLPRVQRPWGWTVVPGTETLVWHNSARAYRREKGCKGGEADAFARLVEQASVGIGSWIGWEYDRLLKVRRVHAIRN
;
A
#
# COMPACT_ATOMS: atom_id res chain seq x y z
N MET A 1 -10.33 -8.53 7.32
CA MET A 1 -9.33 -8.80 8.38
C MET A 1 -9.59 -10.19 8.96
N ARG A 2 -8.69 -11.15 8.78
CA ARG A 2 -8.73 -12.44 9.48
C ARG A 2 -7.61 -12.40 10.51
N VAL A 3 -7.97 -12.25 11.77
CA VAL A 3 -7.04 -12.39 12.89
C VAL A 3 -7.24 -13.79 13.40
N ASP A 4 -6.19 -14.61 13.37
CA ASP A 4 -6.21 -15.89 14.06
C ASP A 4 -6.04 -15.61 15.56
N VAL A 5 -7.16 -15.28 16.20
CA VAL A 5 -7.24 -15.12 17.64
C VAL A 5 -7.36 -16.51 18.25
N PRO A 6 -6.57 -16.85 19.29
CA PRO A 6 -6.85 -18.02 20.10
C PRO A 6 -8.33 -18.02 20.49
N PRO A 7 -9.00 -19.18 20.57
CA PRO A 7 -10.41 -19.21 20.89
C PRO A 7 -10.66 -18.47 22.22
N PHE A 8 -11.23 -17.27 22.11
CA PHE A 8 -11.32 -16.32 23.23
C PHE A 8 -12.39 -16.74 24.24
N LEU A 9 -13.33 -17.58 23.80
CA LEU A 9 -14.51 -18.01 24.56
C LEU A 9 -14.50 -19.50 24.92
N VAL A 10 -13.35 -20.19 24.93
CA VAL A 10 -13.29 -21.61 25.33
C VAL A 10 -12.77 -21.79 26.75
N ASN A 11 -13.65 -21.59 27.72
CA ASN A 11 -13.41 -21.68 29.17
C ASN A 11 -12.63 -20.50 29.80
N HIS A 12 -12.85 -20.29 31.11
CA HIS A 12 -12.33 -19.18 31.91
C HIS A 12 -10.79 -19.16 32.02
N GLU A 13 -10.13 -20.32 31.98
CA GLU A 13 -8.67 -20.43 32.06
C GLU A 13 -8.01 -20.05 30.72
N ALA A 14 -8.55 -20.51 29.59
CA ALA A 14 -8.06 -20.14 28.26
C ALA A 14 -8.33 -18.66 27.94
N HIS A 15 -9.39 -18.08 28.50
CA HIS A 15 -9.65 -16.64 28.39
C HIS A 15 -8.49 -15.81 28.97
N SER A 16 -7.93 -16.19 30.12
CA SER A 16 -6.77 -15.49 30.70
C SER A 16 -5.51 -15.61 29.83
N VAL A 17 -5.32 -16.76 29.18
CA VAL A 17 -4.22 -17.01 28.24
C VAL A 17 -4.40 -16.20 26.96
N ALA A 18 -5.61 -16.18 26.39
CA ALA A 18 -5.94 -15.41 25.20
C ALA A 18 -5.85 -13.89 25.48
N GLN A 19 -6.32 -13.42 26.64
CA GLN A 19 -6.14 -12.03 27.06
C GLN A 19 -4.66 -11.68 27.25
N ASN A 20 -3.86 -12.53 27.89
CA ASN A 20 -2.43 -12.26 28.05
C ASN A 20 -1.70 -12.25 26.71
N TRP A 21 -2.05 -13.16 25.79
CA TRP A 21 -1.54 -13.15 24.42
C TRP A 21 -1.94 -11.86 23.69
N LEU A 22 -3.20 -11.43 23.78
CA LEU A 22 -3.67 -10.16 23.20
C LEU A 22 -2.97 -8.94 23.82
N HIS A 23 -2.73 -8.92 25.13
CA HIS A 23 -1.96 -7.87 25.79
C HIS A 23 -0.48 -7.88 25.37
N GLN A 24 0.10 -9.05 25.05
CA GLN A 24 1.44 -9.13 24.45
C GLN A 24 1.45 -8.60 23.00
N GLN A 25 0.30 -8.65 22.32
CA GLN A 25 0.08 -8.00 21.02
C GLN A 25 -0.42 -6.54 21.17
N ALA A 26 -0.43 -5.95 22.37
CA ALA A 26 -0.93 -4.60 22.61
C ALA A 26 -0.13 -3.59 21.77
N GLY A 27 -0.84 -2.89 20.87
CA GLY A 27 -0.28 -2.04 19.82
C GLY A 27 -0.57 -2.55 18.39
N THR A 28 -0.80 -3.85 18.25
CA THR A 28 -1.17 -4.51 16.99
C THR A 28 -2.64 -4.93 16.98
N ILE A 29 -3.25 -5.23 18.12
CA ILE A 29 -4.67 -5.60 18.21
C ILE A 29 -5.31 -4.91 19.45
N LEU A 30 -6.38 -4.15 19.23
CA LEU A 30 -7.25 -3.57 20.24
C LEU A 30 -8.50 -4.45 20.40
N VAL A 31 -9.00 -4.53 21.63
CA VAL A 31 -10.22 -5.27 21.97
C VAL A 31 -11.27 -4.30 22.46
N HIS A 32 -12.43 -4.30 21.84
CA HIS A 32 -13.59 -3.51 22.24
C HIS A 32 -14.73 -4.42 22.67
N TRP A 33 -15.38 -4.02 23.75
CA TRP A 33 -16.63 -4.60 24.20
C TRP A 33 -17.78 -3.77 23.65
N THR A 34 -18.72 -4.43 22.96
CA THR A 34 -19.96 -3.83 22.48
C THR A 34 -21.15 -4.62 23.05
N PRO A 35 -22.36 -4.05 23.03
CA PRO A 35 -23.57 -4.80 23.41
C PRO A 35 -23.76 -6.11 22.61
N ASP A 36 -23.23 -6.15 21.38
CA ASP A 36 -23.37 -7.29 20.46
C ASP A 36 -22.19 -8.27 20.53
N GLY A 37 -21.15 -7.99 21.34
CA GLY A 37 -20.05 -8.92 21.58
C GLY A 37 -18.67 -8.27 21.67
N PHE A 38 -17.66 -9.02 21.19
CA PHE A 38 -16.26 -8.61 21.21
C PHE A 38 -15.79 -8.24 19.81
N HIS A 39 -15.14 -7.09 19.68
CA HIS A 39 -14.54 -6.65 18.44
C HIS A 39 -13.04 -6.53 18.59
N PHE A 40 -12.31 -7.17 17.68
CA PHE A 40 -10.85 -7.05 17.56
C PHE A 40 -10.54 -6.10 16.40
N THR A 41 -9.78 -5.04 16.66
CA THR A 41 -9.34 -4.10 15.62
C THR A 41 -7.82 -4.02 15.62
N ARG A 42 -7.18 -3.90 14.46
CA ARG A 42 -5.75 -3.56 14.38
C ARG A 42 -5.64 -2.10 13.96
N PRO A 43 -4.98 -1.25 14.75
CA PRO A 43 -4.64 0.08 14.29
C PRO A 43 -3.81 -0.02 13.02
N PHE A 44 -4.09 0.85 12.06
CA PHE A 44 -3.21 1.03 10.93
C PHE A 44 -1.84 1.52 11.40
N GLN A 45 -0.77 0.92 10.89
CA GLN A 45 0.61 1.22 11.24
C GLN A 45 1.31 1.87 10.03
N PRO A 46 1.38 3.22 9.93
CA PRO A 46 1.92 3.90 8.75
C PRO A 46 3.32 3.44 8.33
N ALA A 47 4.18 3.11 9.31
CA ALA A 47 5.55 2.67 9.05
C ALA A 47 5.65 1.26 8.43
N SER A 48 4.64 0.40 8.60
CA SER A 48 4.73 -1.04 8.28
C SER A 48 3.57 -1.58 7.44
N ASP A 49 2.45 -0.88 7.38
CA ASP A 49 1.34 -1.19 6.50
C ASP A 49 1.54 -0.56 5.11
N THR A 50 1.06 -1.26 4.09
CA THR A 50 1.17 -0.87 2.69
C THR A 50 -0.14 -1.20 2.01
N LEU A 51 -0.65 -0.27 1.21
CA LEU A 51 -1.80 -0.52 0.36
C LEU A 51 -1.33 -1.22 -0.92
N TYR A 52 -1.72 -2.48 -1.12
CA TYR A 52 -1.43 -3.17 -2.39
C TYR A 52 -2.61 -2.98 -3.35
N VAL A 53 -2.33 -2.47 -4.55
CA VAL A 53 -3.33 -2.23 -5.60
C VAL A 53 -3.30 -3.42 -6.58
N PRO A 54 -4.36 -4.24 -6.65
CA PRO A 54 -4.44 -5.35 -7.60
C PRO A 54 -4.47 -4.87 -9.05
N ASP A 55 -3.89 -5.63 -9.97
CA ASP A 55 -3.78 -5.27 -11.38
C ASP A 55 -5.13 -4.99 -12.01
N CYS A 56 -6.11 -5.85 -11.74
CA CYS A 56 -7.47 -5.81 -12.27
C CYS A 56 -8.29 -4.63 -11.73
N ARG A 57 -7.91 -4.06 -10.58
CA ARG A 57 -8.64 -2.97 -9.91
C ARG A 57 -7.91 -1.64 -10.02
N TYR A 58 -6.78 -1.58 -10.71
CA TYR A 58 -6.00 -0.37 -10.86
C TYR A 58 -6.82 0.82 -11.39
N LEU A 59 -7.66 0.59 -12.42
CA LEU A 59 -8.51 1.66 -12.96
C LEU A 59 -9.59 2.12 -11.95
N GLU A 60 -10.20 1.19 -11.22
CA GLU A 60 -11.16 1.53 -10.16
C GLU A 60 -10.50 2.34 -9.05
N PHE A 61 -9.28 1.95 -8.66
CA PHE A 61 -8.47 2.66 -7.67
C PHE A 61 -8.20 4.10 -8.11
N LEU A 62 -7.87 4.33 -9.39
CA LEU A 62 -7.66 5.68 -9.91
C LEU A 62 -8.94 6.53 -9.94
N LEU A 63 -10.10 5.89 -10.10
CA LEU A 63 -11.39 6.58 -10.23
C LEU A 63 -12.11 6.74 -8.89
N GLU A 64 -11.67 6.09 -7.81
CA GLU A 64 -12.35 6.13 -6.51
C GLU A 64 -12.56 7.58 -6.00
N GLY A 65 -11.53 8.41 -6.05
CA GLY A 65 -11.62 9.83 -5.66
C GLY A 65 -12.65 10.60 -6.51
N PRO A 66 -12.47 10.66 -7.84
CA PRO A 66 -13.44 11.28 -8.76
C PRO A 66 -14.87 10.72 -8.63
N ASP A 67 -15.05 9.41 -8.51
CA ASP A 67 -16.37 8.79 -8.41
C ASP A 67 -17.09 9.21 -7.13
N VAL A 68 -16.35 9.33 -6.01
CA VAL A 68 -16.88 9.88 -4.77
C VAL A 68 -17.21 11.37 -4.95
N ALA A 69 -16.30 12.14 -5.53
CA ALA A 69 -16.47 13.58 -5.77
C ALA A 69 -17.72 13.93 -6.58
N PHE A 70 -18.04 13.12 -7.58
CA PHE A 70 -19.15 13.34 -8.51
C PHE A 70 -20.40 12.51 -8.18
N ALA A 71 -20.43 11.83 -7.02
CA ALA A 71 -21.59 11.03 -6.65
C ALA A 71 -22.81 11.94 -6.37
N PRO A 72 -24.03 11.56 -6.81
CA PRO A 72 -25.21 12.41 -6.72
C PRO A 72 -25.52 12.92 -5.30
N GLN A 73 -25.22 12.12 -4.28
CA GLN A 73 -25.43 12.49 -2.87
C GLN A 73 -24.55 13.64 -2.38
N TYR A 74 -23.51 14.02 -3.13
CA TYR A 74 -22.59 15.11 -2.80
C TYR A 74 -22.72 16.31 -3.74
N GLU A 75 -23.73 16.31 -4.63
CA GLU A 75 -23.98 17.42 -5.55
C GLU A 75 -24.19 18.75 -4.78
N GLY A 76 -23.42 19.78 -5.14
CA GLY A 76 -23.49 21.10 -4.50
C GLY A 76 -22.78 21.20 -3.14
N LEU A 77 -22.13 20.14 -2.68
CA LEU A 77 -21.30 20.17 -1.47
C LEU A 77 -19.81 20.35 -1.83
N ASN A 78 -19.09 21.10 -1.00
CA ASN A 78 -17.65 21.04 -1.00
C ASN A 78 -17.24 19.78 -0.22
N TYR A 79 -16.46 18.91 -0.85
CA TYR A 79 -15.82 17.80 -0.17
C TYR A 79 -14.32 18.08 -0.06
N GLU A 80 -13.72 17.64 1.03
CA GLU A 80 -12.27 17.66 1.24
C GLU A 80 -11.86 16.23 1.49
N THR A 81 -10.93 15.72 0.68
CA THR A 81 -10.28 14.45 0.91
C THR A 81 -9.02 14.73 1.73
N SER A 82 -8.97 14.23 2.97
CA SER A 82 -7.70 14.17 3.68
C SER A 82 -6.86 13.07 3.06
N PRO A 83 -5.59 13.32 2.70
CA PRO A 83 -4.72 12.28 2.20
C PRO A 83 -4.71 11.12 3.19
N PRO A 84 -4.88 9.87 2.73
CA PRO A 84 -4.86 8.76 3.63
C PRO A 84 -3.43 8.59 4.14
N ALA A 85 -3.30 8.17 5.40
CA ALA A 85 -2.02 8.09 6.10
C ALA A 85 -1.07 6.98 5.57
N PHE A 86 -1.24 6.51 4.32
CA PHE A 86 -0.43 5.45 3.71
C PHE A 86 0.83 6.06 3.07
N PRO A 87 2.00 6.06 3.72
CA PRO A 87 3.23 6.49 3.06
C PRO A 87 3.69 5.48 1.99
N ARG A 88 3.05 4.30 1.91
CA ARG A 88 3.49 3.17 1.10
C ARG A 88 2.37 2.54 0.29
N ILE A 89 2.62 2.42 -1.00
CA ILE A 89 1.75 1.74 -1.96
C ILE A 89 2.54 0.61 -2.61
N ALA A 90 1.89 -0.50 -2.91
CA ALA A 90 2.47 -1.61 -3.62
C ALA A 90 1.73 -1.88 -4.93
N PHE A 91 2.50 -2.07 -5.99
CA PHE A 91 2.02 -2.48 -7.31
C PHE A 91 2.73 -3.74 -7.72
N SER A 92 2.07 -4.61 -8.48
CA SER A 92 2.78 -5.71 -9.12
C SER A 92 3.75 -5.19 -10.18
N ARG A 93 4.79 -5.96 -10.46
CA ARG A 93 5.68 -5.71 -11.59
C ARG A 93 4.92 -5.74 -12.92
N SER A 94 3.97 -6.66 -13.09
CA SER A 94 3.17 -6.79 -14.30
C SER A 94 2.32 -5.54 -14.58
N LEU A 95 1.84 -4.89 -13.53
CA LEU A 95 1.10 -3.63 -13.67
C LEU A 95 1.98 -2.52 -14.23
N LEU A 96 3.22 -2.37 -13.74
CA LEU A 96 4.17 -1.39 -14.27
C LEU A 96 4.56 -1.68 -15.73
N GLU A 97 4.65 -2.96 -16.09
CA GLU A 97 4.96 -3.38 -17.47
C GLU A 97 3.80 -3.09 -18.43
N ARG A 98 2.56 -3.16 -17.94
CA ARG A 98 1.34 -2.88 -18.70
C ARG A 98 1.00 -1.38 -18.76
N GLU A 99 1.05 -0.71 -17.62
CA GLU A 99 0.59 0.67 -17.43
C GLU A 99 1.77 1.63 -17.36
N LYS A 100 2.06 2.28 -18.50
CA LYS A 100 3.24 3.13 -18.67
C LYS A 100 3.32 4.33 -17.73
N ASN A 101 2.22 4.75 -17.11
CA ASN A 101 2.22 5.88 -16.18
C ASN A 101 1.74 5.45 -14.78
N CYS A 102 1.91 4.17 -14.42
CA CYS A 102 1.37 3.59 -13.19
C CYS A 102 1.69 4.42 -11.94
N ILE A 103 2.95 4.85 -11.80
CA ILE A 103 3.40 5.59 -10.63
C ILE A 103 2.94 7.05 -10.75
N THR A 104 3.14 7.68 -11.90
CA THR A 104 2.74 9.09 -12.12
C THR A 104 1.25 9.32 -11.88
N SER A 105 0.39 8.43 -12.37
CA SER A 105 -1.06 8.58 -12.23
C SER A 105 -1.53 8.65 -10.79
N VAL A 106 -0.86 7.94 -9.87
CA VAL A 106 -1.17 7.98 -8.43
C VAL A 106 -0.44 9.16 -7.77
N PHE A 107 0.78 9.45 -8.20
CA PHE A 107 1.59 10.55 -7.69
C PHE A 107 0.97 11.92 -7.92
N ASP A 108 0.18 12.08 -8.99
CA ASP A 108 -0.51 13.32 -9.31
C ASP A 108 -1.89 13.45 -8.62
N MET A 109 -2.36 12.42 -7.91
CA MET A 109 -3.64 12.46 -7.18
C MET A 109 -3.52 13.25 -5.89
N ILE A 110 -4.46 14.18 -5.67
CA ILE A 110 -4.49 15.02 -4.46
C ILE A 110 -4.66 14.17 -3.20
N GLU A 111 -5.43 13.10 -3.31
CA GLU A 111 -5.67 12.12 -2.27
C GLU A 111 -4.39 11.41 -1.88
N TYR A 112 -3.46 11.17 -2.81
CA TYR A 112 -2.25 10.38 -2.54
C TYR A 112 -1.00 11.25 -2.43
N GLN A 113 -1.12 12.53 -2.11
CA GLN A 113 0.02 13.44 -2.09
C GLN A 113 1.13 13.11 -1.08
N ASP A 114 0.82 12.32 -0.04
CA ASP A 114 1.75 12.04 1.05
C ASP A 114 2.41 10.66 0.97
N PHE A 115 2.23 9.90 -0.12
CA PHE A 115 3.00 8.65 -0.26
C PHE A 115 4.47 8.95 -0.59
N GLU A 116 5.35 8.25 0.12
CA GLU A 116 6.79 8.43 0.04
C GLU A 116 7.47 7.25 -0.66
N GLU A 117 6.75 6.13 -0.81
CA GLU A 117 7.35 4.90 -1.27
C GLU A 117 6.41 3.96 -2.05
N VAL A 118 6.94 3.45 -3.15
CA VAL A 118 6.34 2.37 -3.95
C VAL A 118 7.12 1.09 -3.76
N LEU A 119 6.39 0.02 -3.43
CA LEU A 119 6.93 -1.34 -3.45
C LEU A 119 6.48 -2.02 -4.75
N VAL A 120 7.44 -2.41 -5.59
CA VAL A 120 7.18 -3.22 -6.78
C VAL A 120 7.28 -4.68 -6.41
N VAL A 121 6.15 -5.37 -6.46
CA VAL A 121 6.02 -6.78 -6.07
C VAL A 121 6.37 -7.65 -7.27
N GLU A 122 7.42 -8.46 -7.15
CA GLU A 122 7.92 -9.28 -8.28
C GLU A 122 6.91 -10.35 -8.69
N GLU A 123 6.30 -11.03 -7.72
CA GLU A 123 5.34 -12.11 -7.95
C GLU A 123 4.30 -12.11 -6.81
N MET A 124 3.03 -12.19 -7.18
CA MET A 124 1.90 -12.54 -6.30
C MET A 124 1.29 -13.84 -6.81
N SER A 125 0.91 -14.75 -5.91
CA SER A 125 0.25 -15.97 -6.37
C SER A 125 -1.16 -15.68 -6.87
N GLU A 126 -1.64 -16.44 -7.87
CA GLU A 126 -3.01 -16.30 -8.40
C GLU A 126 -4.08 -16.45 -7.30
N ASP A 127 -3.80 -17.29 -6.30
CA ASP A 127 -4.66 -17.43 -5.11
C ASP A 127 -4.70 -16.15 -4.26
N ASP A 128 -3.55 -15.47 -4.09
CA ASP A 128 -3.45 -14.21 -3.35
C ASP A 128 -4.17 -13.07 -4.06
N GLU A 129 -4.09 -13.04 -5.40
CA GLU A 129 -4.79 -12.04 -6.21
C GLU A 129 -6.29 -12.35 -6.32
N GLY A 130 -6.66 -13.62 -6.44
CA GLY A 130 -8.05 -14.09 -6.42
C GLY A 130 -8.76 -13.79 -5.09
N ASP A 131 -8.07 -13.91 -3.95
CA ASP A 131 -8.59 -13.49 -2.64
C ASP A 131 -8.88 -11.98 -2.56
N LEU A 132 -8.22 -11.15 -3.39
CA LEU A 132 -8.46 -9.70 -3.50
C LEU A 132 -9.63 -9.36 -4.43
N MET A 133 -10.07 -10.30 -5.27
CA MET A 133 -11.25 -10.19 -6.14
C MET A 133 -12.56 -10.43 -5.38
N VAL A 134 -12.53 -11.25 -4.32
CA VAL A 134 -13.71 -11.63 -3.54
C VAL A 134 -13.86 -10.70 -2.34
N LEU A 135 -14.31 -9.46 -2.59
CA LEU A 135 -14.64 -8.42 -1.60
C LEU A 135 -14.73 -8.87 -0.13
N PRO A 136 -13.66 -8.74 0.67
CA PRO A 136 -13.81 -8.04 1.92
C PRO A 136 -13.59 -6.56 1.64
N ARG A 137 -14.34 -5.68 2.29
CA ARG A 137 -14.05 -4.22 2.33
C ARG A 137 -12.69 -3.89 2.97
N VAL A 138 -11.84 -4.88 3.25
CA VAL A 138 -10.64 -4.80 4.07
C VAL A 138 -9.58 -5.76 3.52
N GLN A 139 -8.50 -5.22 2.97
CA GLN A 139 -7.32 -5.98 2.54
C GLN A 139 -6.67 -6.72 3.72
N ARG A 140 -6.07 -7.89 3.48
CA ARG A 140 -5.25 -8.58 4.50
C ARG A 140 -3.91 -7.83 4.67
N PRO A 141 -3.34 -7.80 5.88
CA PRO A 141 -2.01 -7.23 6.06
C PRO A 141 -0.98 -8.09 5.33
N TRP A 142 -0.16 -7.45 4.50
CA TRP A 142 0.92 -8.10 3.75
C TRP A 142 2.26 -7.86 4.45
N GLY A 143 3.06 -8.93 4.57
CA GLY A 143 4.49 -8.80 4.86
C GLY A 143 5.26 -8.59 3.55
N TRP A 144 6.33 -7.80 3.60
CA TRP A 144 7.17 -7.53 2.43
C TRP A 144 8.64 -7.80 2.76
N THR A 145 9.31 -8.59 1.94
CA THR A 145 10.78 -8.77 2.00
C THR A 145 11.41 -8.10 0.80
N VAL A 146 12.40 -7.23 1.04
CA VAL A 146 13.20 -6.63 -0.04
C VAL A 146 13.95 -7.73 -0.77
N VAL A 147 13.88 -7.73 -2.10
CA VAL A 147 14.60 -8.69 -2.93
C VAL A 147 16.11 -8.51 -2.69
N PRO A 148 16.86 -9.55 -2.30
CA PRO A 148 18.29 -9.42 -2.00
C PRO A 148 19.10 -8.84 -3.16
N GLY A 149 20.01 -7.91 -2.86
CA GLY A 149 20.90 -7.30 -3.85
C GLY A 149 20.26 -6.23 -4.74
N THR A 150 18.98 -5.91 -4.52
CA THR A 150 18.27 -4.87 -5.30
C THR A 150 18.58 -3.46 -4.83
N GLU A 151 18.50 -2.53 -5.78
CA GLU A 151 18.67 -1.11 -5.52
C GLU A 151 17.39 -0.43 -5.07
N THR A 152 17.52 0.60 -4.24
CA THR A 152 16.44 1.55 -3.97
C THR A 152 16.57 2.71 -4.94
N LEU A 153 15.53 2.97 -5.71
CA LEU A 153 15.48 4.12 -6.61
C LEU A 153 14.84 5.28 -5.86
N VAL A 154 15.49 6.44 -5.83
CA VAL A 154 15.00 7.64 -5.14
C VAL A 154 14.81 8.74 -6.16
N TRP A 155 13.58 9.24 -6.27
CA TRP A 155 13.27 10.37 -7.14
C TRP A 155 13.87 11.66 -6.56
N HIS A 156 14.62 12.38 -7.40
CA HIS A 156 15.12 13.70 -7.06
C HIS A 156 14.42 14.75 -7.91
N ASN A 157 13.56 15.56 -7.28
CA ASN A 157 12.76 16.57 -7.97
C ASN A 157 13.63 17.61 -8.73
N SER A 158 14.74 18.04 -8.14
CA SER A 158 15.67 18.99 -8.78
C SER A 158 16.34 18.44 -10.05
N ALA A 159 16.60 17.13 -10.09
CA ALA A 159 17.20 16.46 -11.24
C ALA A 159 16.16 15.89 -12.21
N ARG A 160 14.87 15.86 -11.82
CA ARG A 160 13.79 15.19 -12.55
C ARG A 160 14.14 13.75 -12.96
N ALA A 161 14.80 13.03 -12.05
CA ALA A 161 15.33 11.70 -12.33
C ALA A 161 15.49 10.88 -11.05
N TYR A 162 15.52 9.55 -11.22
CA TYR A 162 15.86 8.63 -10.14
C TYR A 162 17.37 8.54 -9.93
N ARG A 163 17.77 8.47 -8.65
CA ARG A 163 19.11 8.05 -8.24
C ARG A 163 19.04 6.67 -7.60
N ARG A 164 20.07 5.88 -7.85
CA ARG A 164 20.22 4.54 -7.29
C ARG A 164 20.94 4.64 -5.96
N GLU A 165 20.26 4.26 -4.90
CA GLU A 165 20.81 4.13 -3.55
C GLU A 165 20.89 2.66 -3.17
N LYS A 166 22.01 2.23 -2.59
CA LYS A 166 22.26 0.89 -2.01
C LYS A 166 21.85 -0.28 -2.93
N GLY A 167 22.80 -0.92 -3.61
CA GLY A 167 22.50 -2.12 -4.40
C GLY A 167 23.65 -2.54 -5.32
N CYS A 168 23.44 -3.61 -6.09
CA CYS A 168 24.39 -4.10 -7.09
C CYS A 168 24.02 -3.60 -8.49
N LYS A 169 25.03 -3.24 -9.29
CA LYS A 169 24.84 -2.90 -10.71
C LYS A 169 24.78 -4.18 -11.54
N GLY A 170 23.92 -4.21 -12.55
CA GLY A 170 23.77 -5.36 -13.45
C GLY A 170 22.58 -5.20 -14.39
N GLY A 171 22.49 -6.06 -15.42
CA GLY A 171 21.48 -5.93 -16.48
C GLY A 171 20.04 -5.99 -15.98
N GLU A 172 19.78 -6.73 -14.90
CA GLU A 172 18.46 -6.85 -14.29
C GLU A 172 18.09 -5.62 -13.43
N ALA A 173 19.04 -5.07 -12.67
CA ALA A 173 18.88 -3.78 -12.00
C ALA A 173 18.62 -2.64 -13.02
N ASP A 174 19.34 -2.64 -14.14
CA ASP A 174 19.13 -1.68 -15.22
C ASP A 174 17.79 -1.84 -15.93
N ALA A 175 17.28 -3.08 -16.05
CA ALA A 175 15.94 -3.33 -16.58
C ALA A 175 14.87 -2.81 -15.63
N PHE A 176 15.02 -3.05 -14.32
CA PHE A 176 14.09 -2.53 -13.31
C PHE A 176 14.09 -1.00 -13.24
N ALA A 177 15.27 -0.36 -13.22
CA ALA A 177 15.36 1.10 -13.22
C ALA A 177 14.64 1.72 -14.41
N ARG A 178 14.80 1.13 -15.61
CA ARG A 178 14.09 1.57 -16.81
C ARG A 178 12.58 1.38 -16.70
N LEU A 179 12.12 0.27 -16.14
CA LEU A 179 10.69 0.02 -15.90
C LEU A 179 10.09 1.08 -14.98
N VAL A 180 10.77 1.40 -13.88
CA VAL A 180 10.33 2.44 -12.93
C VAL A 180 10.36 3.82 -13.55
N GLU A 181 11.41 4.17 -14.29
CA GLU A 181 11.50 5.43 -15.03
C GLU A 181 10.36 5.58 -16.04
N GLN A 182 10.03 4.51 -16.77
CA GLN A 182 8.89 4.48 -17.69
C GLN A 182 7.58 4.71 -16.93
N ALA A 183 7.31 3.92 -15.89
CA ALA A 183 6.11 4.02 -15.05
C ALA A 183 5.94 5.40 -14.37
N SER A 184 7.01 6.19 -14.31
CA SER A 184 7.11 7.51 -13.67
C SER A 184 7.18 8.67 -14.67
N VAL A 185 6.93 8.42 -15.96
CA VAL A 185 6.94 9.48 -16.97
C VAL A 185 5.87 10.52 -16.63
N GLY A 186 6.28 11.79 -16.61
CA GLY A 186 5.38 12.91 -16.33
C GLY A 186 5.39 13.38 -14.88
N ILE A 187 6.11 12.70 -13.97
CA ILE A 187 6.21 13.15 -12.57
C ILE A 187 6.62 14.63 -12.47
N GLY A 188 5.77 15.40 -11.79
CA GLY A 188 5.91 16.82 -11.52
C GLY A 188 5.76 17.73 -12.75
N SER A 189 5.13 17.24 -13.82
CA SER A 189 4.65 18.08 -14.93
C SER A 189 3.38 18.87 -14.56
N TRP A 190 2.67 18.46 -13.50
CA TRP A 190 1.50 19.14 -12.97
C TRP A 190 1.85 20.27 -11.98
N ILE A 191 1.03 21.33 -11.97
CA ILE A 191 1.21 22.53 -11.13
C ILE A 191 0.91 22.19 -9.66
N GLY A 192 1.80 22.61 -8.75
CA GLY A 192 1.69 22.35 -7.30
C GLY A 192 2.93 21.68 -6.69
N TRP A 193 3.88 21.27 -7.54
CA TRP A 193 5.13 20.63 -7.16
C TRP A 193 6.20 21.62 -6.70
N GLU A 194 5.98 22.23 -5.54
CA GLU A 194 7.04 22.84 -4.74
C GLU A 194 7.41 21.82 -3.64
N TYR A 195 8.66 21.80 -3.16
CA TYR A 195 9.21 20.91 -2.11
C TYR A 195 10.01 19.66 -2.51
N ASP A 196 10.97 19.35 -1.62
CA ASP A 196 11.95 18.24 -1.60
C ASP A 196 11.30 16.86 -1.39
N ARG A 197 10.17 16.58 -2.07
CA ARG A 197 9.52 15.28 -1.97
C ARG A 197 10.42 14.20 -2.56
N LEU A 198 10.73 13.21 -1.74
CA LEU A 198 11.49 12.02 -2.13
C LEU A 198 10.50 10.89 -2.33
N LEU A 199 10.47 10.32 -3.54
CA LEU A 199 9.76 9.10 -3.81
C LEU A 199 10.76 7.94 -3.88
N LYS A 200 10.60 6.94 -3.02
CA LYS A 200 11.43 5.73 -3.04
C LYS A 200 10.71 4.61 -3.78
N VAL A 201 11.43 3.84 -4.58
CA VAL A 201 10.90 2.66 -5.25
C VAL A 201 11.80 1.47 -4.97
N ARG A 202 11.22 0.38 -4.48
CA ARG A 202 11.94 -0.84 -4.06
C ARG A 202 11.27 -2.09 -4.60
N ARG A 203 12.07 -3.12 -4.84
CA ARG A 203 11.58 -4.45 -5.23
C ARG A 203 11.34 -5.31 -4.01
N VAL A 204 10.19 -5.98 -3.97
CA VAL A 204 9.82 -6.84 -2.84
C VAL A 204 9.17 -8.14 -3.29
N HIS A 205 9.23 -9.14 -2.41
CA HIS A 205 8.34 -10.30 -2.44
C HIS A 205 7.28 -10.17 -1.35
N ALA A 206 6.07 -10.62 -1.65
CA ALA A 206 5.02 -10.78 -0.64
C ALA A 206 5.37 -11.95 0.29
N ILE A 207 5.05 -11.80 1.57
CA ILE A 207 5.16 -12.85 2.60
C ILE A 207 3.77 -13.14 3.12
N ARG A 208 3.40 -14.42 3.14
CA ARG A 208 2.23 -14.89 3.89
C ARG A 208 2.62 -15.01 5.36
N ASN A 209 2.00 -14.18 6.20
CA ASN A 209 2.07 -14.29 7.66
C ASN A 209 0.96 -15.22 8.18
#